data_AF-A0A6C0ECI5-F1
#
_entry.id   AF-A0A6C0ECI5-F1
#
_cell.length_a   1.000
_cell.length_b   1.000
_cell.length_c   1.000
_cell.angle_alpha   90.00
_cell.angle_beta   90.00
_cell.angle_gamma   90.00
#
_symmetry.space_group_name_H-M   'P 1'
#
loop_
_entity.id
_entity.type
_entity.pdbx_description
1 polymer ?
#
loop_
_entity_poly.entity_id
_entity_poly.type
_entity_poly.pdbx_seq_one_letter_code
_entity_poly.pdbx_strand_id
1 'polypeptide(L)'
;MNNNDITLIIGILFILIFFFIILPIFDDSYNNTITNIKEELKNTENSLLFPDNSNGIPKLDNNKCSKNCCNLSTQWKLPSELFNDKQQNYTNYIPSNISCNSRDTTGCLCIEKKDFNYLRDRGKNLKNI
;
A
#
# COMPACT_ATOMS: atom_id res chain seq x y z
N MET A 1 4.81 15.46 61.71
CA MET A 1 4.24 15.15 60.39
C MET A 1 3.59 13.80 60.50
N ASN A 2 2.28 13.68 60.27
CA ASN A 2 1.59 12.39 60.43
C ASN A 2 1.96 11.47 59.26
N ASN A 3 1.92 10.16 59.47
CA ASN A 3 2.25 9.17 58.43
C ASN A 3 1.40 9.37 57.15
N ASN A 4 0.16 9.85 57.30
CA ASN A 4 -0.74 10.15 56.19
C ASN A 4 -0.26 11.33 55.33
N ASP A 5 0.35 12.35 55.94
CA ASP A 5 0.89 13.51 55.22
C ASP A 5 2.11 13.11 54.39
N ILE A 6 2.96 12.23 54.93
CA ILE A 6 4.15 11.70 54.25
C ILE A 6 3.73 10.86 53.03
N THR A 7 2.72 10.00 53.16
CA THR A 7 2.21 9.18 52.04
C THR A 7 1.63 10.05 50.91
N LEU A 8 0.89 11.12 51.25
CA LEU A 8 0.37 12.07 50.26
C LEU A 8 1.48 12.79 49.50
N ILE A 9 2.51 13.26 50.20
CA ILE A 9 3.67 13.94 49.59
C ILE A 9 4.41 13.01 48.64
N ILE A 10 4.64 11.74 49.03
CA ILE A 10 5.28 10.75 48.16
C ILE A 10 4.43 10.47 46.92
N GLY A 11 3.11 10.35 47.06
CA GLY A 11 2.19 10.15 45.94
C GLY A 11 2.25 11.29 44.92
N ILE A 12 2.26 12.54 45.39
CA ILE A 12 2.39 13.73 44.53
C ILE A 12 3.74 13.74 43.81
N LEU A 13 4.82 13.39 44.51
CA LEU A 13 6.16 13.31 43.91
C LEU A 13 6.20 12.29 42.76
N PHE A 14 5.60 11.12 42.94
CA PHE A 14 5.52 10.09 41.90
C PHE A 14 4.74 10.56 40.66
N ILE A 15 3.62 11.26 40.88
CA ILE A 15 2.83 11.84 39.78
C ILE A 15 3.70 12.84 39.01
N LEU A 16 4.41 13.74 39.71
CA LEU A 16 5.29 14.71 39.07
C LEU A 16 6.40 14.03 38.27
N ILE A 17 7.05 12.99 38.82
CA ILE A 17 8.08 12.21 38.10
C ILE A 17 7.50 11.57 36.83
N PHE A 18 6.31 11.00 36.90
CA PHE A 18 5.67 10.38 35.74
C PHE A 18 5.42 11.39 34.62
N PHE A 19 4.84 12.55 34.95
CA PHE A 19 4.52 13.57 33.94
C PHE A 19 5.77 14.26 33.38
N PHE A 20 6.78 14.54 34.20
CA PHE A 20 7.95 15.31 33.76
C PHE A 20 9.10 14.46 33.21
N ILE A 21 9.16 13.17 33.51
CA ILE A 21 10.28 12.30 33.08
C ILE A 21 9.78 11.19 32.17
N ILE A 22 8.73 10.48 32.55
CA ILE A 22 8.32 9.26 31.83
C ILE A 22 7.63 9.62 30.51
N LEU A 23 6.67 10.54 30.52
CA LEU A 23 5.98 10.97 29.29
C LEU A 23 6.91 11.51 28.19
N PRO A 24 7.84 12.47 28.45
CA PRO A 24 8.70 12.99 27.38
C PRO A 24 9.61 11.93 26.77
N ILE A 25 10.09 10.95 27.54
CA ILE A 25 10.90 9.84 27.02
C ILE A 25 10.11 9.00 26.01
N PHE A 26 8.84 8.72 26.31
CA PHE A 26 7.98 7.97 25.39
C PHE A 26 7.65 8.77 24.12
N ASP A 27 7.37 10.07 24.25
CA ASP A 27 7.09 10.94 23.10
C ASP A 27 8.29 11.05 22.16
N ASP A 28 9.51 11.21 22.69
CA ASP A 28 10.73 11.27 21.87
C ASP A 28 10.97 9.96 21.12
N SER A 29 10.81 8.82 21.79
CA SER A 29 10.94 7.50 21.15
C SER A 29 9.88 7.28 20.06
N TYR A 30 8.64 7.71 20.30
CA TYR A 30 7.56 7.61 19.33
C TYR A 30 7.81 8.50 18.11
N ASN A 31 8.21 9.75 18.34
CA ASN A 31 8.48 10.71 17.27
C ASN A 31 9.64 10.25 16.39
N ASN A 32 10.73 9.72 16.97
CA ASN A 32 11.85 9.16 16.22
C ASN A 32 11.44 7.97 15.33
N THR A 33 10.55 7.12 15.82
CA THR A 33 10.04 5.99 15.03
C THR A 33 9.20 6.49 13.85
N ILE A 34 8.32 7.45 14.10
CA ILE A 34 7.47 8.06 13.07
C ILE A 34 8.30 8.82 12.03
N THR A 35 9.36 9.54 12.42
CA THR A 35 10.25 10.22 11.48
C THR A 35 10.99 9.21 10.61
N ASN A 36 11.52 8.13 11.19
CA ASN A 36 12.21 7.09 10.42
C ASN A 36 11.28 6.43 9.40
N ILE A 37 10.05 6.08 9.79
CA ILE A 37 9.05 5.51 8.87
C ILE A 37 8.68 6.54 7.78
N LYS A 38 8.50 7.81 8.15
CA LYS A 38 8.22 8.88 7.16
C LYS A 38 9.38 9.07 6.20
N GLU A 39 10.62 8.97 6.65
CA GLU A 39 11.81 9.07 5.81
C GLU A 39 11.93 7.85 4.89
N GLU A 40 11.70 6.64 5.38
CA GLU A 40 11.65 5.43 4.54
C GLU A 40 10.55 5.51 3.49
N LEU A 41 9.36 5.99 3.87
CA LEU A 41 8.24 6.20 2.95
C LEU A 41 8.55 7.31 1.95
N LYS A 42 9.14 8.44 2.35
CA LYS A 42 9.54 9.53 1.43
C LYS A 42 10.67 9.12 0.49
N ASN A 43 11.64 8.34 0.96
CA ASN A 43 12.69 7.77 0.11
C ASN A 43 12.08 6.78 -0.90
N THR A 44 11.06 6.03 -0.48
CA THR A 44 10.26 5.19 -1.37
C THR A 44 9.39 6.05 -2.31
N GLU A 45 8.83 7.15 -1.84
CA GLU A 45 7.96 8.05 -2.61
C GLU A 45 8.75 8.82 -3.67
N ASN A 46 9.96 9.30 -3.36
CA ASN A 46 10.90 9.85 -4.34
C ASN A 46 11.30 8.79 -5.37
N SER A 47 11.37 7.50 -5.00
CA SER A 47 11.51 6.40 -5.96
C SER A 47 10.23 6.10 -6.76
N LEU A 48 9.06 6.60 -6.33
CA LEU A 48 7.73 6.38 -6.94
C LEU A 48 7.18 7.61 -7.69
N LEU A 49 7.77 8.79 -7.50
CA LEU A 49 7.35 10.09 -8.06
C LEU A 49 8.12 10.51 -9.32
N PHE A 50 9.16 9.77 -9.73
CA PHE A 50 9.81 9.94 -11.04
C PHE A 50 9.60 8.71 -11.90
N PRO A 51 8.48 8.62 -12.65
CA PRO A 51 8.41 7.72 -13.79
C PRO A 51 9.22 8.41 -14.88
N ASP A 52 10.38 7.88 -15.22
CA ASP A 52 10.84 7.86 -16.62
C ASP A 52 12.15 7.08 -16.79
N ASN A 53 12.95 6.86 -15.74
CA ASN A 53 14.26 6.25 -15.96
C ASN A 53 14.61 5.25 -14.84
N SER A 54 14.24 3.99 -15.08
CA SER A 54 14.80 2.77 -14.47
C SER A 54 14.71 2.60 -12.94
N ASN A 55 13.96 1.57 -12.52
CA ASN A 55 13.93 0.95 -11.17
C ASN A 55 12.77 1.32 -10.22
N GLY A 56 11.67 1.89 -10.71
CA GLY A 56 10.45 2.08 -9.90
C GLY A 56 9.66 0.79 -9.66
N ILE A 57 9.05 0.64 -8.48
CA ILE A 57 8.10 -0.45 -8.20
C ILE A 57 6.92 -0.33 -9.19
N PRO A 58 6.58 -1.38 -9.96
CA PRO A 58 5.45 -1.34 -10.88
C PRO A 58 4.16 -1.11 -10.08
N LYS A 59 3.40 -0.09 -10.49
CA LYS A 59 2.11 0.22 -9.89
C LYS A 59 0.99 -0.39 -10.74
N LEU A 60 0.07 -1.09 -10.09
CA LEU A 60 -1.04 -1.78 -10.76
C LEU A 60 -2.03 -0.80 -11.41
N ASP A 61 -2.19 0.41 -10.88
CA ASP A 61 -3.07 1.45 -11.43
C ASP A 61 -2.58 2.04 -12.76
N ASN A 62 -1.28 1.93 -13.07
CA ASN A 62 -0.73 2.30 -14.37
C ASN A 62 -1.01 1.27 -15.47
N ASN A 63 -1.54 0.09 -15.11
CA ASN A 63 -1.88 -0.95 -16.06
C ASN A 63 -3.19 -0.63 -16.80
N LYS A 64 -3.46 -1.37 -17.88
CA LYS A 64 -4.55 -1.04 -18.80
C LYS A 64 -5.92 -1.32 -18.17
N CYS A 65 -6.84 -0.36 -18.27
CA CYS A 65 -8.25 -0.56 -17.91
C CYS A 65 -9.10 -0.86 -19.15
N SER A 66 -9.87 -1.95 -19.15
CA SER A 66 -10.72 -2.30 -20.30
C SER A 66 -11.85 -3.26 -19.94
N LYS A 67 -13.02 -3.07 -20.57
CA LYS A 67 -14.14 -4.04 -20.50
C LYS A 67 -13.73 -5.41 -21.01
N ASN A 68 -12.92 -5.47 -22.07
CA ASN A 68 -12.49 -6.74 -22.67
C ASN A 68 -11.64 -7.59 -21.72
N CYS A 69 -11.00 -6.98 -20.71
CA CYS A 69 -10.25 -7.71 -19.70
C CYS A 69 -11.14 -8.36 -18.63
N CYS A 70 -12.38 -7.91 -18.50
CA CYS A 70 -13.37 -8.59 -17.68
C CYS A 70 -13.83 -9.90 -18.31
N ASN A 71 -13.81 -10.01 -19.64
CA ASN A 71 -14.27 -11.20 -20.35
C ASN A 71 -13.48 -12.47 -19.95
N LEU A 72 -12.23 -12.27 -19.54
CA LEU A 72 -11.33 -13.35 -19.14
C LEU A 72 -11.31 -13.56 -17.61
N SER A 73 -12.01 -12.72 -16.85
CA SER A 73 -12.11 -12.86 -15.40
C SER A 73 -13.23 -13.84 -15.06
N THR A 74 -12.92 -14.89 -14.31
CA THR A 74 -13.88 -15.93 -13.91
C THR A 74 -14.96 -15.42 -12.95
N GLN A 75 -14.78 -14.23 -12.37
CA GLN A 75 -15.64 -13.69 -11.32
C GLN A 75 -16.81 -12.86 -11.87
N TRP A 76 -16.66 -12.24 -13.06
CA TRP A 76 -17.67 -11.31 -13.61
C TRP A 76 -17.91 -11.56 -15.11
N LYS A 77 -18.87 -12.42 -15.45
CA LYS A 77 -19.34 -12.58 -16.83
C LYS A 77 -20.19 -11.37 -17.22
N LEU A 78 -19.61 -10.46 -18.00
CA LEU A 78 -20.38 -9.35 -18.60
C LEU A 78 -21.12 -9.84 -19.86
N PRO A 79 -22.28 -9.24 -20.19
CA PRO A 79 -22.97 -9.48 -21.46
C PRO A 79 -22.02 -9.32 -22.66
N SER A 80 -22.08 -10.26 -23.61
CA SER A 80 -21.18 -10.30 -24.77
C SER A 80 -21.25 -9.04 -25.64
N GLU A 81 -22.40 -8.37 -25.64
CA GLU A 81 -22.69 -7.11 -26.34
C GLU A 81 -21.86 -5.92 -25.85
N LEU A 82 -21.27 -6.01 -24.65
CA LEU A 82 -20.45 -4.96 -24.05
C LEU A 82 -18.97 -5.02 -24.47
N PHE A 83 -18.56 -6.09 -25.14
CA PHE A 83 -17.21 -6.26 -25.64
C PHE A 83 -17.13 -5.79 -27.09
N ASN A 84 -16.16 -4.94 -27.40
CA ASN A 84 -15.96 -4.48 -28.77
C ASN A 84 -15.11 -5.53 -29.51
N ASP A 85 -15.66 -6.09 -30.60
CA ASP A 85 -15.08 -7.16 -31.45
C ASP A 85 -13.73 -6.83 -32.10
N LYS A 86 -13.25 -5.59 -31.98
CA LYS A 86 -11.86 -5.27 -32.28
C LYS A 86 -11.00 -5.86 -31.18
N GLN A 87 -10.66 -7.15 -31.33
CA GLN A 87 -9.63 -7.86 -30.56
C GLN A 87 -8.34 -7.03 -30.55
N GLN A 88 -8.22 -6.11 -29.62
CA GLN A 88 -6.92 -5.61 -29.21
C GLN A 88 -6.19 -6.83 -28.68
N ASN A 89 -5.05 -7.16 -29.27
CA ASN A 89 -4.23 -8.29 -28.81
C ASN A 89 -3.75 -8.01 -27.38
N TYR A 90 -4.43 -8.61 -26.40
CA TYR A 90 -4.06 -8.60 -24.98
C TYR A 90 -3.00 -9.67 -24.68
N THR A 91 -2.21 -10.11 -25.66
CA THR A 91 -1.25 -11.22 -25.53
C THR A 91 -0.19 -10.99 -24.45
N ASN A 92 0.13 -9.73 -24.14
CA ASN A 92 1.07 -9.34 -23.09
C ASN A 92 0.40 -9.01 -21.75
N TYR A 93 -0.92 -9.14 -21.66
CA TYR A 93 -1.70 -8.82 -20.48
C TYR A 93 -2.30 -10.08 -19.87
N ILE A 94 -2.33 -10.11 -18.54
CA ILE A 94 -3.02 -11.09 -17.73
C ILE A 94 -4.30 -10.40 -17.21
N PRO A 95 -5.47 -10.97 -17.46
CA PRO A 95 -6.71 -10.45 -16.91
C PRO A 95 -6.70 -10.58 -15.39
N SER A 96 -7.18 -9.55 -14.70
CA SER A 96 -7.41 -9.60 -13.26
C SER A 96 -8.90 -9.51 -12.93
N ASN A 97 -9.24 -9.83 -11.70
CA ASN A 97 -10.58 -9.61 -11.14
C ASN A 97 -10.76 -8.22 -10.52
N ILE A 98 -9.81 -7.31 -10.72
CA ILE A 98 -9.86 -5.96 -10.19
C ILE A 98 -10.64 -5.07 -11.16
N SER A 99 -11.73 -4.47 -10.69
CA SER A 99 -12.44 -3.44 -11.44
C SER A 99 -11.66 -2.14 -11.46
N CYS A 100 -11.69 -1.42 -12.58
CA CYS A 100 -11.01 -0.15 -12.75
C CYS A 100 -11.93 0.88 -13.41
N ASN A 101 -11.65 2.15 -13.11
CA ASN A 101 -12.28 3.30 -13.72
C ASN A 101 -11.18 4.31 -14.07
N SER A 102 -10.93 4.49 -15.36
CA SER A 102 -10.04 5.50 -15.92
C SER A 102 -10.89 6.58 -16.61
N ARG A 103 -10.31 7.77 -16.83
CA ARG A 103 -11.02 8.93 -17.45
C ARG A 103 -11.80 8.55 -18.71
N ASP A 104 -11.25 7.63 -19.51
CA ASP A 104 -11.81 7.27 -20.81
C ASP A 104 -12.50 5.89 -20.83
N THR A 105 -12.29 5.05 -19.80
CA THR A 105 -12.75 3.66 -19.81
C THR A 105 -13.07 3.11 -18.42
N THR A 106 -14.16 2.35 -18.33
CA THR A 106 -14.51 1.51 -17.18
C THR A 106 -14.37 0.04 -17.56
N GLY A 107 -14.02 -0.81 -16.61
CA GLY A 107 -13.91 -2.25 -16.86
C GLY A 107 -13.08 -2.97 -15.82
N CYS A 108 -12.23 -3.89 -16.28
CA CYS A 108 -11.32 -4.64 -15.43
C CYS A 108 -9.88 -4.33 -15.79
N LEU A 109 -9.01 -4.44 -14.80
CA LEU A 109 -7.60 -4.17 -14.94
C LEU A 109 -6.93 -5.34 -15.67
N CYS A 110 -6.26 -5.04 -16.77
CA CYS A 110 -5.38 -5.95 -17.50
C CYS A 110 -3.95 -5.68 -17.03
N ILE A 111 -3.36 -6.61 -16.29
CA ILE A 111 -2.01 -6.46 -15.72
C ILE A 111 -0.99 -6.91 -16.76
N GLU A 112 0.07 -6.13 -17.01
CA GLU A 112 1.16 -6.59 -17.88
C GLU A 112 1.85 -7.81 -17.28
N LYS A 113 2.20 -8.79 -18.12
CA LYS A 113 2.90 -10.01 -17.69
C LYS A 113 4.16 -9.71 -16.87
N LYS A 114 4.91 -8.66 -17.23
CA LYS A 114 6.10 -8.23 -16.48
C LYS A 114 5.78 -7.78 -15.06
N ASP A 115 4.69 -7.04 -14.87
CA ASP A 115 4.29 -6.49 -13.58
C ASP A 115 3.71 -7.60 -12.70
N PHE A 116 2.94 -8.51 -13.31
CA PHE A 116 2.50 -9.73 -12.65
C PHE A 116 3.69 -10.59 -12.18
N ASN A 117 4.68 -10.82 -13.04
CA ASN A 117 5.87 -11.58 -12.68
C ASN A 117 6.65 -10.90 -11.56
N TYR A 118 6.82 -9.57 -11.62
CA TYR A 118 7.43 -8.81 -10.53
C TYR A 118 6.68 -9.02 -9.20
N LEU A 119 5.35 -8.92 -9.19
CA LEU A 119 4.53 -9.11 -7.99
C LEU A 119 4.63 -10.55 -7.45
N ARG A 120 4.60 -11.53 -8.34
CA ARG A 120 4.79 -12.96 -8.01
C ARG A 120 6.16 -13.19 -7.36
N ASP A 121 7.20 -12.65 -7.95
CA ASP A 121 8.59 -12.93 -7.57
C ASP A 121 9.02 -12.12 -6.34
N ARG A 122 8.41 -10.95 -6.09
CA ARG A 122 8.68 -10.09 -4.92
C ARG A 122 8.38 -10.80 -3.59
N GLY A 123 7.40 -11.70 -3.57
CA GLY A 123 7.06 -12.49 -2.38
C GLY A 123 8.04 -13.63 -2.06
N LYS A 124 9.05 -13.88 -2.91
CA LYS A 124 9.92 -15.08 -2.87
C LYS A 124 9.14 -16.41 -2.78
N ASN A 125 7.86 -16.41 -3.14
CA ASN A 125 6.99 -17.59 -3.15
C ASN A 125 7.18 -18.34 -4.48
N LEU A 126 8.41 -18.72 -4.79
CA LEU A 126 8.79 -19.44 -6.02
C LEU A 126 8.44 -20.93 -5.97
N LYS A 127 7.36 -21.32 -5.27
CA LYS A 127 6.86 -22.70 -5.33
C LYS A 127 5.86 -22.82 -6.47
N ASN A 128 6.37 -23.34 -7.59
CA ASN A 128 5.70 -24.01 -8.72
C ASN A 128 4.17 -23.87 -8.75
N ILE A 129 3.69 -23.04 -9.67
CA ILE A 129 2.35 -23.13 -10.27
C ILE A 129 2.52 -23.91 -11.58
#